data_AF-A0A3D5SXW0-F1
#
_entry.id   AF-A0A3D5SXW0-F1
#
_cell.length_a   1.000
_cell.length_b   1.000
_cell.length_c   1.000
_cell.angle_alpha   90.00
_cell.angle_beta   90.00
_cell.angle_gamma   90.00
#
_symmetry.space_group_name_H-M   'P 1'
#
loop_
_entity.id
_entity.type
_entity.pdbx_description
1 polymer ?
#
loop_
_entity_poly.entity_id
_entity_poly.type
_entity_poly.pdbx_seq_one_letter_code
_entity_poly.pdbx_strand_id
1 'polypeptide(L)'
;DMGLGDSVWPGPRSCAYPALLPSLPAPRLRAYPREQTVAEKLEAMVKLDTQNSRMKDFHDVWALAGAFEFDGAALQQAVVACFERRRTPWTDETPRALTSAFYGMPQLAARWEHYLAAGTVLVPPPAQFEDIGERITSFLGPVRDSIVAAELFAQISPPGGPWQPSRV
;
A
#
# COMPACT_ATOMS: atom_id res chain seq x y z
N ASP A 1 -15.25 8.59 4.78
CA ASP A 1 -15.60 7.19 5.08
C ASP A 1 -15.19 6.91 6.52
N MET A 2 -16.04 6.29 7.33
CA MET A 2 -15.71 5.86 8.70
C MET A 2 -15.78 4.34 8.74
N GLY A 3 -14.62 3.68 8.65
CA GLY A 3 -14.51 2.24 8.88
C GLY A 3 -14.77 1.92 10.36
N LEU A 4 -15.95 1.40 10.67
CA LEU A 4 -16.27 0.88 12.00
C LEU A 4 -15.99 -0.63 12.00
N GLY A 5 -15.05 -1.08 12.85
CA GLY A 5 -14.80 -2.50 13.11
C GLY A 5 -13.38 -3.01 12.83
N ASP A 6 -12.44 -2.15 12.44
CA ASP A 6 -11.06 -2.57 12.18
C ASP A 6 -10.27 -2.73 13.50
N SER A 7 -9.88 -3.96 13.80
CA SER A 7 -8.80 -4.23 14.76
C SER A 7 -7.48 -3.76 14.14
N VAL A 8 -7.01 -2.59 14.54
CA VAL A 8 -5.76 -2.00 14.04
C VAL A 8 -4.59 -2.69 14.72
N TRP A 9 -3.74 -3.41 13.97
CA TRP A 9 -2.53 -4.02 14.50
C TRP A 9 -1.30 -3.63 13.65
N PRO A 10 -0.22 -3.07 14.26
CA PRO A 10 -0.17 -2.58 15.63
C PRO A 10 -1.23 -1.49 15.87
N GLY A 11 -1.63 -1.28 17.13
CA GLY A 11 -2.65 -0.28 17.47
C GLY A 11 -2.34 1.10 16.90
N PRO A 12 -3.35 1.99 16.74
CA PRO A 12 -3.16 3.30 16.14
C PRO A 12 -2.03 4.06 16.84
N ARG A 13 -1.05 4.55 16.08
CA ARG A 13 0.09 5.28 16.63
C ARG A 13 -0.30 6.75 16.85
N SER A 14 0.16 7.34 17.95
CA SER A 14 -0.06 8.77 18.18
C SER A 14 0.88 9.59 17.29
N CYS A 15 0.34 10.50 16.49
CA CYS A 15 1.11 11.49 15.76
C CYS A 15 0.65 12.91 16.12
N ALA A 16 1.59 13.85 16.10
CA ALA A 16 1.28 15.28 16.21
C ALA A 16 0.92 15.78 14.81
N TYR A 17 -0.26 16.36 14.67
CA TYR A 17 -0.66 17.01 13.42
C TYR A 17 -0.36 18.51 13.51
N PRO A 18 0.13 19.16 12.45
CA PRO A 18 0.41 20.59 12.47
C PRO A 18 -0.82 21.40 12.92
N ALA A 19 -0.66 22.24 13.95
CA ALA A 19 -1.72 23.14 14.37
C ALA A 19 -1.93 24.20 13.28
N LEU A 20 -3.18 24.40 12.86
CA LEU A 20 -3.55 25.46 11.92
C LEU A 20 -3.32 26.87 12.52
N LEU A 21 -3.34 26.98 13.85
CA LEU A 21 -3.06 28.20 14.59
C LEU A 21 -1.72 28.06 15.34
N PRO A 22 -0.72 28.91 15.07
CA PRO A 22 0.63 28.79 15.68
C PRO A 22 0.64 28.88 17.21
N SER A 23 -0.39 29.48 17.81
CA SER A 23 -0.54 29.67 19.26
C SER A 23 -1.19 28.49 19.98
N LEU A 24 -1.68 27.47 19.26
CA LEU A 24 -2.31 26.29 19.85
C LEU A 24 -1.38 25.08 19.82
N PRO A 25 -1.44 24.19 20.84
CA PRO A 25 -0.67 22.96 20.81
C PRO A 25 -1.13 22.07 19.64
N ALA A 26 -0.17 21.39 18.99
CA ALA A 26 -0.44 20.42 17.94
C ALA A 26 -1.38 19.31 18.45
N PRO A 27 -2.54 19.07 17.80
CA PRO A 27 -3.43 18.00 18.20
C PRO A 27 -2.73 16.65 18.03
N ARG A 28 -2.94 15.76 19.01
CA ARG A 28 -2.48 14.37 18.97
C ARG A 28 -3.56 13.51 18.32
N LEU A 29 -3.27 12.97 17.15
CA LEU A 29 -4.17 12.07 16.44
C LEU A 29 -3.71 10.62 16.61
N ARG A 30 -4.66 9.69 16.59
CA ARG A 30 -4.39 8.27 16.42
C ARG A 30 -4.41 7.98 14.92
N ALA A 31 -3.24 7.85 14.31
CA ALA A 31 -3.12 7.51 12.90
C ALA A 31 -3.06 5.99 12.72
N TYR A 32 -3.74 5.51 11.69
CA TYR A 32 -3.55 4.14 11.22
C TYR A 32 -2.08 3.95 10.81
N PRO A 33 -1.44 2.83 11.22
CA PRO A 33 -0.12 2.49 10.69
C PRO A 33 -0.17 2.43 9.17
N ARG A 34 0.87 2.94 8.51
CA ARG A 34 0.92 3.00 7.05
C ARG A 34 0.93 1.59 6.46
N GLU A 35 1.57 0.67 7.17
CA GLU A 35 1.59 -0.77 6.91
C GLU A 35 0.18 -1.35 6.79
N GLN A 36 -0.72 -0.98 7.72
CA GLN A 36 -2.12 -1.40 7.69
C GLN A 36 -2.86 -0.83 6.47
N THR A 37 -2.62 0.45 6.15
CA THR A 37 -3.21 1.07 4.96
C THR A 37 -2.75 0.39 3.67
N VAL A 38 -1.46 0.05 3.57
CA VAL A 38 -0.92 -0.70 2.43
C VAL A 38 -1.53 -2.10 2.36
N ALA A 39 -1.62 -2.81 3.50
CA ALA A 39 -2.19 -4.14 3.58
C ALA A 39 -3.65 -4.20 3.10
N GLU A 40 -4.48 -3.26 3.53
CA GLU A 40 -5.90 -3.20 3.13
C GLU A 40 -6.08 -2.90 1.65
N LYS A 41 -5.20 -2.05 1.09
CA LYS A 41 -5.21 -1.72 -0.34
C LYS A 41 -4.74 -2.89 -1.18
N LEU A 42 -3.66 -3.57 -0.77
CA LEU A 42 -3.19 -4.79 -1.41
C LEU A 42 -4.28 -5.86 -1.40
N GLU A 43 -4.94 -6.09 -0.27
CA GLU A 43 -6.03 -7.07 -0.18
C GLU A 43 -7.18 -6.72 -1.14
N ALA A 44 -7.58 -5.44 -1.21
CA ALA A 44 -8.62 -5.01 -2.14
C ALA A 44 -8.18 -5.17 -3.60
N MET A 45 -6.92 -4.86 -3.92
CA MET A 45 -6.33 -5.04 -5.25
C MET A 45 -6.34 -6.51 -5.67
N VAL A 46 -5.95 -7.43 -4.78
CA VAL A 46 -5.95 -8.87 -5.04
C VAL A 46 -7.37 -9.40 -5.19
N LYS A 47 -8.27 -9.04 -4.27
CA LYS A 47 -9.64 -9.56 -4.21
C LYS A 47 -10.51 -9.08 -5.37
N LEU A 48 -10.40 -7.80 -5.74
CA LEU A 48 -11.22 -7.22 -6.81
C LEU A 48 -10.58 -7.40 -8.19
N ASP A 49 -9.25 -7.54 -8.25
CA ASP A 49 -8.51 -7.83 -9.47
C ASP A 49 -8.90 -6.84 -10.60
N THR A 50 -9.17 -7.31 -11.82
CA THR A 50 -9.58 -6.48 -12.97
C THR A 50 -10.92 -5.77 -12.79
N GLN A 51 -11.72 -6.15 -11.79
CA GLN A 51 -12.95 -5.44 -11.43
C GLN A 51 -12.70 -4.25 -10.50
N ASN A 52 -11.47 -4.08 -9.99
CA ASN A 52 -11.15 -2.93 -9.16
C ASN A 52 -11.28 -1.62 -9.95
N SER A 53 -12.26 -0.80 -9.56
CA SER A 53 -12.50 0.53 -10.13
C SER A 53 -11.86 1.65 -9.29
N ARG A 54 -11.32 1.33 -8.10
CA ARG A 54 -10.74 2.29 -7.16
C ARG A 54 -9.28 2.56 -7.52
N MET A 55 -9.06 3.30 -8.61
CA MET A 55 -7.72 3.69 -9.06
C MET A 55 -6.90 4.41 -7.97
N LYS A 56 -7.58 5.09 -7.06
CA LYS A 56 -6.98 5.70 -5.86
C LYS A 56 -6.20 4.71 -4.99
N ASP A 57 -6.61 3.43 -4.90
CA ASP A 57 -5.89 2.45 -4.08
C ASP A 57 -4.48 2.19 -4.62
N PHE A 58 -4.33 2.06 -5.95
CA PHE A 58 -3.02 1.94 -6.60
C PHE A 58 -2.16 3.18 -6.39
N HIS A 59 -2.76 4.37 -6.57
CA HIS A 59 -2.08 5.63 -6.34
C HIS A 59 -1.60 5.77 -4.90
N ASP A 60 -2.46 5.48 -3.92
CA ASP A 60 -2.12 5.62 -2.50
C ASP A 60 -0.97 4.65 -2.13
N VAL A 61 -0.96 3.41 -2.63
CA VAL A 61 0.17 2.46 -2.40
C VAL A 61 1.46 3.00 -3.04
N TRP A 62 1.40 3.42 -4.31
CA TRP A 62 2.56 3.99 -5.00
C TRP A 62 3.13 5.23 -4.29
N ALA A 63 2.25 6.09 -3.78
CA ALA A 63 2.63 7.30 -3.06
C ALA A 63 3.23 6.97 -1.69
N LEU A 64 2.62 6.05 -0.95
CA LEU A 64 3.13 5.60 0.35
C LEU A 64 4.52 4.98 0.22
N ALA A 65 4.70 4.04 -0.71
CA ALA A 65 5.99 3.40 -0.99
C ALA A 65 7.07 4.41 -1.44
N GLY A 66 6.66 5.49 -2.13
CA GLY A 66 7.57 6.56 -2.56
C GLY A 66 7.96 7.55 -1.46
N ALA A 67 7.10 7.74 -0.46
CA ALA A 67 7.22 8.86 0.49
C ALA A 67 7.70 8.44 1.88
N PHE A 68 7.59 7.17 2.25
CA PHE A 68 7.89 6.69 3.60
C PHE A 68 8.86 5.52 3.60
N GLU A 69 9.59 5.42 4.71
CA GLU A 69 10.33 4.21 5.04
C GLU A 69 9.36 3.13 5.55
N PHE A 70 9.60 1.88 5.19
CA PHE A 70 8.85 0.73 5.69
C PHE A 70 9.78 -0.31 6.31
N ASP A 71 9.39 -0.81 7.47
CA ASP A 71 9.94 -2.03 8.05
C ASP A 71 9.22 -3.25 7.44
N GLY A 72 10.01 -4.15 6.86
CA GLY A 72 9.50 -5.30 6.11
C GLY A 72 8.75 -6.28 6.99
N ALA A 73 9.21 -6.51 8.22
CA ALA A 73 8.56 -7.44 9.15
C ALA A 73 7.21 -6.88 9.63
N ALA A 74 7.14 -5.59 9.92
CA ALA A 74 5.91 -4.91 10.28
C ALA A 74 4.89 -4.91 9.12
N LEU A 75 5.34 -4.62 7.90
CA LEU A 75 4.50 -4.67 6.71
C LEU A 75 4.00 -6.08 6.42
N GLN A 76 4.89 -7.08 6.48
CA GLN A 76 4.55 -8.49 6.33
C GLN A 76 3.46 -8.90 7.32
N GLN A 77 3.63 -8.58 8.60
CA GLN A 77 2.66 -8.90 9.64
C GLN A 77 1.29 -8.25 9.39
N ALA A 78 1.27 -6.97 8.98
CA ALA A 78 0.03 -6.26 8.66
C ALA A 78 -0.69 -6.90 7.46
N VAL A 79 0.06 -7.28 6.43
CA VAL A 79 -0.47 -7.95 5.23
C VAL A 79 -1.08 -9.31 5.59
N VAL A 80 -0.36 -10.16 6.35
CA VAL A 80 -0.88 -11.45 6.81
C VAL A 80 -2.16 -11.27 7.62
N ALA A 81 -2.13 -10.43 8.65
CA ALA A 81 -3.29 -10.20 9.51
C ALA A 81 -4.50 -9.65 8.73
N CYS A 82 -4.28 -8.78 7.75
CA CYS A 82 -5.37 -8.25 6.92
C CYS A 82 -6.00 -9.33 6.04
N PHE A 83 -5.18 -10.15 5.36
CA PHE A 83 -5.65 -11.20 4.46
C PHE A 83 -6.41 -12.28 5.24
N GLU A 84 -5.89 -12.72 6.39
CA GLU A 84 -6.57 -13.67 7.27
C GLU A 84 -7.93 -13.14 7.74
N ARG A 85 -7.96 -11.90 8.23
CA ARG A 85 -9.20 -11.26 8.72
C ARG A 85 -10.25 -11.15 7.62
N ARG A 86 -9.84 -10.82 6.39
CA ARG A 86 -10.73 -10.67 5.24
C ARG A 86 -11.01 -11.98 4.50
N ARG A 87 -10.44 -13.09 4.98
CA ARG A 87 -10.54 -14.44 4.41
C ARG A 87 -10.12 -14.49 2.94
N THR A 88 -9.06 -13.75 2.62
CA THR A 88 -8.43 -13.77 1.30
C THR A 88 -7.26 -14.75 1.37
N PRO A 89 -7.35 -15.91 0.69
CA PRO A 89 -6.37 -16.98 0.84
C PRO A 89 -5.03 -16.62 0.19
N TRP A 90 -3.94 -17.13 0.76
CA TRP A 90 -2.63 -17.15 0.11
C TRP A 90 -2.56 -18.32 -0.87
N THR A 91 -2.02 -18.07 -2.06
CA THR A 91 -1.82 -19.07 -3.12
C THR A 91 -0.39 -19.00 -3.62
N ASP A 92 0.13 -20.14 -4.10
CA ASP A 92 1.45 -20.22 -4.75
C ASP A 92 1.50 -19.38 -6.03
N GLU A 93 0.36 -19.22 -6.72
CA GLU A 93 0.24 -18.32 -7.87
C GLU A 93 0.34 -16.85 -7.42
N THR A 94 1.17 -16.08 -8.12
CA THR A 94 1.30 -14.63 -7.89
C THR A 94 0.01 -13.92 -8.32
N PRO A 95 -0.66 -13.15 -7.44
CA PRO A 95 -1.83 -12.39 -7.81
C PRO A 95 -1.56 -11.47 -9.00
N ARG A 96 -2.49 -11.36 -9.95
CA ARG A 96 -2.30 -10.51 -11.14
C ARG A 96 -1.94 -9.07 -10.78
N ALA A 97 -2.53 -8.52 -9.72
CA ALA A 97 -2.22 -7.18 -9.20
C ALA A 97 -0.73 -6.97 -8.81
N LEU A 98 0.06 -8.05 -8.70
CA LEU A 98 1.51 -8.03 -8.47
C LEU A 98 2.30 -8.49 -9.72
N THR A 99 1.73 -8.35 -10.92
CA THR A 99 2.39 -8.68 -12.20
C THR A 99 2.37 -7.50 -13.15
N SER A 100 3.41 -7.34 -13.97
CA SER A 100 3.46 -6.27 -14.99
C SER A 100 2.32 -6.35 -16.01
N ALA A 101 1.90 -7.58 -16.38
CA ALA A 101 0.83 -7.81 -17.34
C ALA A 101 -0.51 -7.20 -16.92
N PHE A 102 -0.80 -7.10 -15.61
CA PHE A 102 -2.00 -6.45 -15.10
C PHE A 102 -2.01 -4.95 -15.38
N TYR A 103 -0.87 -4.29 -15.22
CA TYR A 103 -0.78 -2.84 -15.41
C TYR A 103 -0.77 -2.43 -16.90
N GLY A 104 -0.41 -3.35 -17.81
CA GLY A 104 -0.51 -3.14 -19.25
C GLY A 104 -1.89 -3.42 -19.86
N MET A 105 -2.92 -3.71 -19.04
CA MET A 105 -4.27 -4.00 -19.55
C MET A 105 -4.97 -2.70 -20.02
N PRO A 106 -5.45 -2.62 -21.28
CA PRO A 106 -6.06 -1.40 -21.82
C PRO A 106 -7.22 -0.85 -20.99
N GLN A 107 -8.05 -1.73 -20.43
CA GLN A 107 -9.18 -1.33 -19.60
C GLN A 107 -8.78 -0.71 -18.25
N LEU A 108 -7.61 -1.07 -17.71
CA LEU A 108 -7.10 -0.49 -16.47
C LEU A 108 -6.36 0.82 -16.75
N ALA A 109 -5.58 0.89 -17.83
CA ALA A 109 -4.99 2.13 -18.32
C ALA A 109 -6.06 3.21 -18.56
N ALA A 110 -7.17 2.89 -19.24
CA ALA A 110 -8.26 3.83 -19.47
C ALA A 110 -8.92 4.33 -18.16
N ARG A 111 -9.04 3.48 -17.13
CA ARG A 111 -9.54 3.89 -15.81
C ARG A 111 -8.56 4.80 -15.10
N TRP A 112 -7.26 4.52 -15.23
CA TRP A 112 -6.19 5.35 -14.68
C TRP A 112 -6.20 6.75 -15.31
N GLU A 113 -6.26 6.85 -16.63
CA GLU A 113 -6.39 8.13 -17.35
C GLU A 113 -7.60 8.94 -16.87
N HIS A 114 -8.76 8.30 -16.73
CA HIS A 114 -9.96 8.96 -16.22
C HIS A 114 -9.77 9.45 -14.78
N TYR A 115 -9.12 8.64 -13.93
CA TYR A 115 -8.80 9.02 -12.55
C TYR A 115 -7.87 10.23 -12.49
N LEU A 116 -6.84 10.29 -13.35
CA LEU A 116 -5.93 11.44 -13.45
C LEU A 116 -6.67 12.70 -13.89
N ALA A 117 -7.53 12.60 -14.90
CA ALA A 117 -8.30 13.73 -15.42
C ALA A 117 -9.28 14.32 -14.39
N ALA A 118 -9.78 13.50 -13.46
CA ALA A 118 -10.72 13.91 -12.42
C ALA A 118 -10.05 14.52 -11.17
N GLY A 119 -8.73 14.37 -10.99
CA GLY A 119 -8.05 14.63 -9.73
C GLY A 119 -7.34 15.99 -9.64
N THR A 120 -7.50 16.69 -8.51
CA THR A 120 -6.54 17.71 -8.03
C THR A 120 -5.58 17.02 -7.06
N VAL A 121 -4.50 16.47 -7.59
CA VAL A 121 -3.49 15.78 -6.76
C VAL A 121 -2.38 16.76 -6.37
N LEU A 122 -2.00 16.79 -5.09
CA LEU A 122 -0.89 17.60 -4.59
C LEU A 122 0.48 17.16 -5.14
N VAL A 123 0.66 15.85 -5.35
CA VAL A 123 1.83 15.24 -6.02
C VAL A 123 1.33 14.42 -7.21
N PRO A 124 1.51 14.88 -8.45
CA PRO A 124 1.00 14.17 -9.61
C PRO A 124 1.71 12.81 -9.73
N PRO A 125 0.96 11.69 -9.79
CA PRO A 125 1.55 10.39 -10.07
C PRO A 125 1.91 10.28 -11.58
N PRO A 126 2.71 9.28 -11.96
CA PRO A 126 2.99 8.97 -13.37
C PRO A 126 1.73 8.85 -14.23
N ALA A 127 1.84 9.32 -15.47
CA ALA A 127 0.75 9.25 -16.44
C ALA A 127 0.48 7.80 -16.88
N GLN A 128 1.53 7.00 -17.04
CA GLN A 128 1.41 5.59 -17.43
C GLN A 128 1.10 4.74 -16.20
N PHE A 129 0.13 3.84 -16.33
CA PHE A 129 -0.28 2.98 -15.22
C PHE A 129 0.78 1.90 -14.93
N GLU A 130 1.58 1.58 -15.94
CA GLU A 130 2.71 0.67 -15.89
C GLU A 130 3.79 1.15 -14.92
N ASP A 131 4.08 2.46 -14.88
CA ASP A 131 5.04 3.06 -13.92
C ASP A 131 4.55 2.94 -12.47
N ILE A 132 3.22 2.96 -12.27
CA ILE A 132 2.60 2.67 -10.97
C ILE A 132 2.84 1.21 -10.60
N GLY A 133 2.62 0.32 -11.56
CA GLY A 133 2.83 -1.11 -11.42
C GLY A 133 4.27 -1.48 -11.11
N GLU A 134 5.25 -0.88 -11.77
CA GLU A 134 6.67 -1.14 -11.51
C GLU A 134 7.02 -0.93 -10.03
N ARG A 135 6.63 0.21 -9.45
CA ARG A 135 6.88 0.47 -8.03
C ARG A 135 6.09 -0.47 -7.12
N ILE A 136 4.80 -0.71 -7.41
CA ILE A 136 3.97 -1.56 -6.55
C ILE A 136 4.51 -3.00 -6.55
N THR A 137 4.86 -3.53 -7.72
CA THR A 137 5.38 -4.90 -7.85
C THR A 137 6.74 -5.06 -7.19
N SER A 138 7.66 -4.11 -7.37
CA SER A 138 8.96 -4.13 -6.70
C SER A 138 8.87 -3.93 -5.18
N PHE A 139 7.87 -3.18 -4.71
CA PHE A 139 7.64 -2.95 -3.28
C PHE A 139 6.91 -4.13 -2.59
N LEU A 140 5.83 -4.65 -3.17
CA LEU A 140 4.97 -5.66 -2.52
C LEU A 140 5.26 -7.10 -2.95
N GLY A 141 5.92 -7.32 -4.09
CA GLY A 141 6.32 -8.65 -4.56
C GLY A 141 7.17 -9.39 -3.53
N PRO A 142 8.32 -8.84 -3.07
CA PRO A 142 9.16 -9.48 -2.07
C PRO A 142 8.45 -9.75 -0.74
N VAL A 143 7.55 -8.86 -0.33
CA VAL A 143 6.72 -9.05 0.88
C VAL A 143 5.81 -10.26 0.70
N ARG A 144 5.08 -10.35 -0.42
CA ARG A 144 4.24 -11.52 -0.73
C ARG A 144 5.07 -12.80 -0.76
N ASP A 145 6.23 -12.78 -1.42
CA ASP A 145 7.05 -13.98 -1.58
C ASP A 145 7.56 -14.49 -0.24
N SER A 146 7.96 -13.60 0.68
CA SER A 146 8.32 -13.99 2.05
C SER A 146 7.18 -14.63 2.82
N ILE A 147 5.92 -14.20 2.60
CA ILE A 147 4.74 -14.77 3.26
C ILE A 147 4.49 -16.20 2.75
N VAL A 148 4.54 -16.40 1.43
CA VAL A 148 4.35 -17.73 0.83
C VAL A 148 5.47 -18.69 1.21
N ALA A 149 6.71 -18.19 1.31
CA ALA A 149 7.85 -18.96 1.79
C ALA A 149 7.84 -19.23 3.31
N ALA A 150 6.93 -18.59 4.06
CA ALA A 150 6.90 -18.59 5.53
C ALA A 150 8.23 -18.13 6.17
N GLU A 151 8.88 -17.14 5.56
CA GLU A 151 10.15 -16.58 6.01
C GLU A 151 9.97 -15.15 6.57
N LEU A 152 10.74 -14.78 7.59
CA LEU A 152 10.71 -13.42 8.13
C LEU A 152 11.30 -12.42 7.12
N PHE A 153 10.53 -11.38 6.78
CA PHE A 153 10.99 -10.34 5.87
C PHE A 153 11.76 -9.22 6.57
N ALA A 154 12.98 -9.52 7.05
CA ALA A 154 13.83 -8.61 7.82
C ALA A 154 14.59 -7.58 6.94
N GLN A 155 13.84 -6.77 6.17
CA GLN A 155 14.38 -5.74 5.29
C GLN A 155 13.76 -4.37 5.59
N ILE A 156 14.46 -3.30 5.20
CA ILE A 156 13.98 -1.92 5.28
C ILE A 156 13.89 -1.36 3.86
N SER A 157 12.77 -0.72 3.53
CA SER A 157 12.61 0.04 2.29
C SER A 157 12.71 1.52 2.62
N PRO A 158 13.76 2.25 2.18
CA PRO A 158 13.76 3.70 2.28
C PRO A 158 12.70 4.32 1.33
N PRO A 159 12.32 5.59 1.52
CA PRO A 159 11.35 6.27 0.66
C PRO A 159 11.71 6.17 -0.83
N GLY A 160 10.88 5.47 -1.61
CA GLY A 160 11.05 5.30 -3.05
C GLY A 160 12.24 4.44 -3.49
N GLY A 161 12.98 3.85 -2.55
CA GLY A 161 14.11 2.97 -2.86
C GLY A 161 13.77 1.48 -2.74
N PRO A 162 14.67 0.59 -3.21
CA PRO A 162 14.47 -0.85 -3.09
C PRO A 162 14.64 -1.31 -1.65
N TRP A 163 14.10 -2.49 -1.33
CA TRP A 163 14.35 -3.17 -0.07
C TRP A 163 15.84 -3.45 0.14
N GLN A 164 16.30 -3.22 1.36
CA GLN A 164 17.68 -3.45 1.78
C GLN A 164 17.68 -4.28 3.06
N PRO A 165 18.68 -5.16 3.29
CA PRO A 165 18.80 -5.87 4.55
C PRO A 165 18.79 -4.90 5.74
N SER A 166 18.02 -5.22 6.78
CA SER A 166 18.06 -4.44 8.02
C SER A 166 19.47 -4.51 8.61
N ARG A 167 20.07 -3.35 8.92
CA ARG A 167 21.39 -3.31 9.55
C ARG A 167 21.23 -3.67 11.03
N VAL A 168 21.74 -4.83 11.42
CA VAL A 168 21.87 -5.27 12.82
C VAL A 168 22.89 -4.42 13.56
#